data_AF-A0A351AG06-F1
#
_entry.id   AF-A0A351AG06-F1
#
_cell.length_a   1.000
_cell.length_b   1.000
_cell.length_c   1.000
_cell.angle_alpha   90.00
_cell.angle_beta   90.00
_cell.angle_gamma   90.00
#
_symmetry.space_group_name_H-M   'P 1'
#
loop_
_entity.id
_entity.type
_entity.pdbx_description
1 polymer ?
#
loop_
_entity_poly.entity_id
_entity_poly.type
_entity_poly.pdbx_seq_one_letter_code
_entity_poly.pdbx_strand_id
1 'polypeptide(L)'
;MFCGCVVRATQGYVEKRTNVCPNCEMILKDTTEICPSCGTNVMYMARSTKEVMGFSYSGKAPPFAWPLYYVISGYWVLAGIASIALPMLVGIEGGSCFGIVQALLGIGLLLRVNRIRRWVNWICFLGLAFGLLSIGFSLLALIVDGKLGFEVFAFGLMTVATNGLMIWVIGLTQDAFDDFD
;
A
#
# COMPACT_ATOMS: atom_id res chain seq x y z
N MET A 1 26.41 -2.91 -8.01
CA MET A 1 26.36 -4.39 -7.96
C MET A 1 25.01 -4.76 -7.36
N PHE A 2 23.97 -4.84 -8.19
CA PHE A 2 22.61 -5.19 -7.73
C PHE A 2 22.51 -6.71 -7.75
N CYS A 3 22.57 -7.33 -6.56
CA CYS A 3 22.30 -8.75 -6.39
C CYS A 3 20.80 -8.94 -6.57
N GLY A 4 20.40 -9.41 -7.75
CA GLY A 4 19.00 -9.72 -8.07
C GLY A 4 18.55 -10.95 -7.29
N CYS A 5 18.13 -10.75 -6.04
CA CYS A 5 17.28 -11.73 -5.37
C CYS A 5 15.94 -11.73 -6.10
N VAL A 6 15.74 -12.71 -6.98
CA VAL A 6 14.42 -13.12 -7.46
C VAL A 6 13.60 -13.43 -6.21
N VAL A 7 12.73 -12.49 -5.82
CA VAL A 7 11.78 -12.69 -4.75
C VAL A 7 10.78 -13.70 -5.27
N ARG A 8 11.07 -14.98 -5.02
CA ARG A 8 10.13 -16.07 -5.24
C ARG A 8 9.00 -15.79 -4.25
N ALA A 9 7.85 -15.35 -4.75
CA ALA A 9 6.63 -15.25 -3.96
C ALA A 9 6.22 -16.67 -3.54
N THR A 10 6.85 -17.18 -2.48
CA THR A 10 6.33 -18.33 -1.77
C THR A 10 5.04 -17.84 -1.13
N GLN A 11 3.91 -18.38 -1.57
CA GLN A 11 2.64 -18.26 -0.87
C GLN A 11 2.86 -18.83 0.53
N GLY A 12 3.27 -17.98 1.47
CA GLY A 12 3.37 -18.38 2.85
C GLY A 12 1.96 -18.66 3.34
N TYR A 13 1.74 -19.92 3.64
CA TYR A 13 0.52 -20.42 4.21
C TYR A 13 0.48 -19.87 5.64
N VAL A 14 -0.22 -18.76 5.85
CA VAL A 14 -0.52 -18.27 7.20
C VAL A 14 -1.27 -19.40 7.90
N GLU A 15 -0.69 -19.93 8.97
CA GLU A 15 -1.25 -21.01 9.76
C GLU A 15 -2.61 -20.56 10.29
N LYS A 16 -3.67 -21.05 9.63
CA LYS A 16 -5.05 -20.73 9.93
C LYS A 16 -5.37 -21.17 11.35
N ARG A 17 -6.02 -20.28 12.11
CA ARG A 17 -6.66 -20.64 13.39
C ARG A 17 -7.45 -21.93 13.17
N THR A 18 -7.01 -23.00 13.79
CA THR A 18 -7.64 -24.29 13.67
C THR A 18 -9.01 -24.23 14.30
N ASN A 19 -10.06 -24.39 13.48
CA ASN A 19 -11.41 -24.54 14.00
C ASN A 19 -11.50 -25.88 14.72
N VAL A 20 -11.93 -25.88 15.97
CA VAL A 20 -12.07 -27.10 16.79
C VAL A 20 -13.52 -27.57 16.70
N CYS A 21 -13.75 -28.83 16.36
CA CYS A 21 -15.11 -29.39 16.33
C CYS A 21 -15.73 -29.31 17.73
N PRO A 22 -16.98 -28.82 17.87
CA PRO A 22 -17.60 -28.73 19.19
C PRO A 22 -18.04 -30.10 19.74
N ASN A 23 -18.08 -31.13 18.89
CA ASN A 23 -18.59 -32.45 19.25
C ASN A 23 -17.47 -33.47 19.56
N CYS A 24 -16.33 -33.37 18.88
CA CYS A 24 -15.23 -34.33 19.04
C CYS A 24 -13.87 -33.68 19.31
N GLU A 25 -13.84 -32.36 19.45
CA GLU A 25 -12.62 -31.56 19.70
C GLU A 25 -11.50 -31.77 18.67
N MET A 26 -11.82 -32.34 17.51
CA MET A 26 -10.88 -32.50 16.42
C MET A 26 -10.53 -31.15 15.83
N ILE A 27 -9.26 -30.99 15.48
CA ILE A 27 -8.73 -29.83 14.75
C ILE A 27 -9.13 -29.97 13.28
N LEU A 28 -9.94 -29.04 12.76
CA LEU A 28 -10.40 -29.03 11.38
C LEU A 28 -9.63 -28.02 10.53
N LYS A 29 -9.50 -28.36 9.25
CA LYS A 29 -9.05 -27.43 8.21
C LYS A 29 -10.20 -26.49 7.86
N ASP A 30 -9.94 -25.20 7.68
CA ASP A 30 -10.97 -24.18 7.41
C ASP A 30 -11.89 -24.44 6.20
N THR A 31 -11.52 -25.34 5.30
CA THR A 31 -12.32 -25.69 4.12
C THR A 31 -13.29 -26.85 4.35
N THR A 32 -13.24 -27.53 5.51
CA THR A 32 -14.13 -28.66 5.77
C THR A 32 -15.52 -28.17 6.15
N GLU A 33 -16.54 -28.73 5.51
CA GLU A 33 -17.96 -28.46 5.82
C GLU A 33 -18.50 -29.47 6.83
N ILE A 34 -17.92 -30.67 6.84
CA ILE A 34 -18.33 -31.79 7.68
C ILE A 34 -17.08 -32.30 8.39
N CYS A 35 -17.19 -32.55 9.70
CA CYS A 35 -16.10 -33.13 10.47
C CYS A 35 -15.81 -34.57 10.00
N PRO A 36 -14.57 -34.91 9.61
CA PRO A 36 -14.24 -36.25 9.11
C PRO A 36 -14.35 -37.35 10.18
N SER A 37 -14.35 -36.99 11.46
CA SER A 37 -14.41 -37.96 12.56
C SER A 37 -15.81 -38.21 13.10
N CYS A 38 -16.60 -37.16 13.31
CA CYS A 38 -17.92 -37.29 13.94
C CYS A 38 -19.09 -36.99 12.99
N GLY A 39 -18.83 -36.58 11.74
CA GLY A 39 -19.87 -36.25 10.76
C GLY A 39 -20.68 -34.99 11.09
N THR A 40 -20.34 -34.26 12.16
CA THR A 40 -21.02 -33.01 12.51
C THR A 40 -20.77 -31.95 11.44
N ASN A 41 -21.85 -31.33 10.98
CA ASN A 41 -21.78 -30.18 10.07
C ASN A 41 -21.15 -29.00 10.83
N VAL A 42 -20.08 -28.42 10.29
CA VAL A 42 -19.35 -27.28 10.87
C VAL A 42 -19.47 -26.03 10.00
N MET A 43 -20.35 -26.02 8.99
CA MET A 43 -20.57 -24.83 8.15
C MET A 43 -20.96 -23.58 8.94
N TYR A 44 -21.63 -23.75 10.08
CA TYR A 44 -22.05 -22.64 10.93
C TYR A 44 -20.92 -22.06 11.79
N MET A 45 -19.74 -22.71 11.84
CA MET A 45 -18.60 -22.15 12.54
C MET A 45 -18.07 -20.94 11.77
N ALA A 46 -17.88 -19.83 12.48
CA ALA A 46 -17.35 -18.60 11.91
C ALA A 46 -15.97 -18.84 11.29
N ARG A 47 -15.94 -19.07 9.98
CA ARG A 47 -14.70 -19.14 9.21
C ARG A 47 -14.06 -17.76 9.28
N SER A 48 -12.75 -17.71 9.54
CA SER A 48 -12.00 -16.48 9.36
C SER A 48 -12.01 -16.14 7.87
N THR A 49 -12.96 -15.33 7.43
CA THR A 49 -13.03 -14.73 6.09
C THR A 49 -12.01 -13.60 5.96
N LYS A 50 -10.83 -13.73 6.56
CA LYS A 50 -9.67 -12.95 6.13
C LYS A 50 -9.30 -13.49 4.74
N GLU A 51 -10.14 -13.19 3.75
CA GLU A 51 -9.74 -13.15 2.36
C GLU A 51 -8.62 -12.13 2.33
N VAL A 52 -7.39 -12.63 2.27
CA VAL A 52 -6.20 -11.81 2.05
C VAL A 52 -6.26 -11.37 0.59
N MET A 53 -7.19 -10.45 0.29
CA MET A 53 -7.28 -9.75 -0.98
C MET A 53 -6.18 -8.68 -0.98
N GLY A 54 -4.94 -9.14 -1.05
CA GLY A 54 -3.74 -8.33 -1.05
C GLY A 54 -2.51 -9.21 -1.29
N PHE A 55 -1.53 -8.68 -2.02
CA PHE A 55 -0.18 -9.25 -2.04
C PHE A 55 0.42 -9.10 -0.64
N SER A 56 0.04 -9.96 0.30
CA SER A 56 0.72 -10.11 1.58
C SER A 56 1.95 -10.96 1.32
N TYR A 57 3.12 -10.37 1.55
CA TYR A 57 4.38 -11.09 1.52
C TYR A 57 4.47 -11.84 2.84
N SER A 58 3.94 -13.06 2.85
CA SER A 58 4.11 -13.95 4.00
C SER A 58 5.59 -14.34 4.11
N GLY A 59 6.34 -13.59 4.90
CA GLY A 59 7.77 -13.73 5.13
C GLY A 59 8.38 -12.49 5.74
N LYS A 60 9.56 -12.63 6.36
CA LYS A 60 10.32 -11.49 6.88
C LYS A 60 10.55 -10.48 5.75
N ALA A 61 10.16 -9.23 5.96
CA ALA A 61 10.35 -8.17 4.98
C ALA A 61 11.82 -8.12 4.52
N PRO A 62 12.08 -7.98 3.20
CA PRO A 62 13.44 -7.95 2.71
C PRO A 62 14.20 -6.75 3.29
N PRO A 63 15.51 -6.87 3.58
CA PRO A 63 16.25 -5.86 4.33
C PRO A 63 16.31 -4.49 3.64
N PHE A 64 16.11 -4.43 2.32
CA PHE A 64 16.06 -3.18 1.57
C PHE A 64 14.71 -2.43 1.69
N ALA A 65 13.63 -3.10 2.11
CA ALA A 65 12.31 -2.48 2.21
C ALA A 65 12.31 -1.33 3.23
N TRP A 66 13.06 -1.49 4.31
CA TRP A 66 13.16 -0.49 5.38
C TRP A 66 13.84 0.81 4.94
N PRO A 67 15.08 0.80 4.39
CA PRO A 67 15.69 2.00 3.84
C PRO A 67 14.80 2.69 2.81
N LEU A 68 14.18 1.91 1.92
CA LEU A 68 13.35 2.45 0.85
C LEU A 68 12.08 3.11 1.40
N TYR A 69 11.45 2.53 2.42
CA TYR A 69 10.36 3.14 3.17
C TYR A 69 10.77 4.50 3.78
N TYR A 70 11.96 4.59 4.39
CA TYR A 70 12.46 5.84 4.98
C TYR A 70 12.76 6.91 3.93
N VAL A 71 13.35 6.53 2.79
CA VAL A 71 13.63 7.46 1.69
C VAL A 71 12.34 8.04 1.13
N ILE A 72 11.32 7.21 0.89
CA ILE A 72 10.03 7.67 0.35
C ILE A 72 9.30 8.54 1.36
N SER A 73 9.31 8.15 2.64
CA SER A 73 8.69 8.95 3.71
C SER A 73 9.37 10.31 3.86
N GLY A 74 10.71 10.33 3.83
CA GLY A 74 11.50 11.56 3.86
C GLY A 74 11.25 12.44 2.64
N TYR A 75 11.14 11.86 1.44
CA TYR A 75 10.78 12.58 0.23
C TYR A 75 9.42 13.25 0.34
N TRP A 76 8.41 12.56 0.90
CA TRP A 76 7.07 13.15 1.11
C TRP A 76 7.09 14.33 2.08
N VAL A 77 7.85 14.21 3.18
CA VAL A 77 8.03 15.33 4.13
C VAL A 77 8.69 16.52 3.44
N LEU A 78 9.80 16.28 2.72
CA LEU A 78 10.52 17.34 2.01
C LEU A 78 9.66 17.98 0.92
N ALA A 79 8.91 17.20 0.15
CA ALA A 79 7.99 17.70 -0.87
C ALA A 79 6.87 18.55 -0.26
N GLY A 80 6.29 18.11 0.86
CA GLY A 80 5.30 18.87 1.61
C GLY A 80 5.86 20.21 2.11
N ILE A 81 7.05 20.20 2.73
CA ILE A 81 7.74 21.42 3.18
C ILE A 81 8.06 22.34 1.99
N ALA A 82 8.60 21.80 0.90
CA ALA A 82 8.93 22.58 -0.29
C ALA A 82 7.69 23.24 -0.90
N SER A 83 6.55 22.54 -0.90
CA SER A 83 5.27 23.08 -1.40
C SER A 83 4.75 24.27 -0.58
N ILE A 84 5.17 24.41 0.67
CA ILE A 84 4.83 25.54 1.55
C ILE A 84 5.89 26.65 1.41
N ALA A 85 7.17 26.28 1.42
CA ALA A 85 8.28 27.22 1.44
C ALA A 85 8.50 27.95 0.10
N LEU A 86 8.34 27.27 -1.04
CA LEU A 86 8.57 27.87 -2.35
C LEU A 86 7.60 29.01 -2.68
N PRO A 87 6.27 28.87 -2.51
CA PRO A 87 5.34 29.98 -2.73
C PRO A 87 5.63 31.18 -1.82
N MET A 88 6.04 30.92 -0.57
CA MET A 88 6.41 31.96 0.39
C MET A 88 7.65 32.74 -0.07
N LEU A 89 8.65 32.08 -0.66
CA LEU A 89 9.85 32.72 -1.22
C LEU A 89 9.55 33.58 -2.46
N VAL A 90 8.54 33.20 -3.24
CA VAL A 90 8.13 33.92 -4.46
C VAL A 90 7.13 35.05 -4.15
N GLY A 91 6.72 35.21 -2.89
CA GLY A 91 5.77 36.24 -2.48
C GLY A 91 4.32 35.95 -2.90
N ILE A 92 4.00 34.68 -3.18
CA ILE A 92 2.63 34.25 -3.48
C ILE A 92 1.93 34.01 -2.14
N GLU A 93 1.07 34.94 -1.75
CA GLU A 93 0.25 34.81 -0.54
C GLU A 93 -0.85 33.75 -0.76
N GLY A 94 -0.53 32.52 -0.39
CA GLY A 94 -1.41 31.37 -0.57
C GLY A 94 -0.75 30.09 -0.10
N GLY A 95 -0.67 29.90 1.23
CA GLY A 95 -0.19 28.66 1.80
C GLY A 95 -1.07 27.50 1.36
N SER A 96 -0.50 26.52 0.64
CA SER A 96 -1.26 25.34 0.24
C SER A 96 -1.53 24.48 1.47
N CYS A 97 -2.77 24.48 1.96
CA CYS A 97 -3.22 23.58 3.03
C CYS A 97 -2.87 22.11 2.72
N PHE A 98 -2.82 21.77 1.43
CA PHE A 98 -2.44 20.45 0.95
C PHE A 98 -0.99 20.09 1.32
N GLY A 99 -0.07 21.06 1.28
CA GLY A 99 1.33 20.85 1.66
C GLY A 99 1.50 20.48 3.14
N ILE A 100 0.70 21.09 4.02
CA ILE A 100 0.69 20.79 5.46
C ILE A 100 0.20 19.35 5.68
N VAL A 101 -0.90 18.97 5.03
CA VAL A 101 -1.44 17.61 5.12
C VAL A 101 -0.42 16.60 4.60
N GLN A 102 0.24 16.89 3.47
CA GLN A 102 1.27 16.02 2.89
C GLN A 102 2.48 15.85 3.84
N ALA A 103 2.96 16.93 4.45
CA ALA A 103 4.06 16.86 5.42
C ALA A 103 3.68 16.05 6.67
N LEU A 104 2.46 16.24 7.20
CA LEU A 104 1.95 15.49 8.34
C LEU A 104 1.80 13.99 8.04
N LEU A 105 1.34 13.64 6.84
CA LEU A 105 1.28 12.24 6.39
C LEU A 105 2.67 11.61 6.29
N GLY A 106 3.66 12.36 5.79
CA GLY A 106 5.06 11.92 5.75
C GLY A 106 5.65 11.66 7.15
N ILE A 107 5.41 12.57 8.10
CA ILE A 107 5.83 12.40 9.50
C ILE A 107 5.11 11.19 10.14
N GLY A 108 3.82 11.05 9.86
CA GLY A 108 3.02 9.92 10.34
C GLY A 108 3.51 8.55 9.85
N LEU A 109 4.04 8.49 8.62
CA LEU A 109 4.72 7.31 8.09
C LEU A 109 6.02 7.02 8.86
N LEU A 110 6.82 8.05 9.16
CA LEU A 110 8.06 7.88 9.95
C LEU A 110 7.78 7.34 11.36
N LEU A 111 6.69 7.80 11.99
CA LEU A 111 6.24 7.35 13.32
C LEU A 111 5.57 5.96 13.30
N ARG A 112 5.43 5.33 12.13
CA ARG A 112 4.90 3.97 11.97
C ARG A 112 3.48 3.77 12.54
N VAL A 113 2.63 4.80 12.52
CA VAL A 113 1.28 4.72 13.07
C VAL A 113 0.36 3.89 12.15
N ASN A 114 -0.18 2.77 12.65
CA ASN A 114 -1.04 1.84 11.89
C ASN A 114 -2.25 2.53 11.25
N ARG A 115 -2.86 3.51 11.93
CA ARG A 115 -3.99 4.29 11.40
C ARG A 115 -3.58 5.14 10.19
N ILE A 116 -2.40 5.76 10.22
CA ILE A 116 -1.91 6.65 9.16
C ILE A 116 -1.60 5.85 7.90
N ARG A 117 -1.06 4.63 8.02
CA ARG A 117 -0.80 3.78 6.85
C ARG A 117 -2.05 3.46 6.03
N ARG A 118 -3.18 3.19 6.70
CA ARG A 118 -4.46 2.99 6.00
C ARG A 118 -4.88 4.23 5.22
N TRP A 119 -4.75 5.41 5.83
CA TRP A 119 -5.04 6.68 5.16
C TRP A 119 -4.13 6.94 3.98
N VAL A 120 -2.81 6.75 4.15
CA VAL A 120 -1.83 6.94 3.08
C VAL A 120 -2.11 5.98 1.92
N ASN A 121 -2.38 4.70 2.18
CA ASN A 121 -2.70 3.75 1.13
C ASN A 121 -3.95 4.17 0.34
N TRP A 122 -4.98 4.68 1.03
CA TRP A 122 -6.19 5.20 0.39
C TRP A 122 -5.91 6.46 -0.45
N ILE A 123 -5.09 7.39 0.04
CA ILE A 123 -4.67 8.60 -0.68
C ILE A 123 -3.83 8.24 -1.91
N CYS A 124 -2.90 7.29 -1.80
CA CYS A 124 -2.10 6.82 -2.93
C CYS A 124 -2.99 6.14 -3.99
N PHE A 125 -4.01 5.39 -3.58
CA PHE A 125 -4.97 4.79 -4.50
C PHE A 125 -5.76 5.86 -5.27
N LEU A 126 -6.22 6.91 -4.58
CA LEU A 126 -6.87 8.07 -5.18
C LEU A 126 -5.93 8.81 -6.14
N GLY A 127 -4.67 9.00 -5.74
CA GLY A 127 -3.62 9.60 -6.59
C GLY A 127 -3.30 8.76 -7.84
N LEU A 128 -3.33 7.43 -7.73
CA LEU A 128 -3.17 6.52 -8.86
C LEU A 128 -4.36 6.63 -9.83
N ALA A 129 -5.58 6.71 -9.31
CA ALA A 129 -6.78 6.93 -10.13
C ALA A 129 -6.72 8.27 -10.88
N PHE A 130 -6.35 9.37 -10.21
CA PHE A 130 -6.17 10.67 -10.85
C PHE A 130 -4.99 10.69 -11.84
N GLY A 131 -3.90 9.97 -11.55
CA GLY A 131 -2.78 9.82 -12.47
C GLY A 131 -3.17 9.09 -13.75
N LEU A 132 -3.94 8.00 -13.66
CA LEU A 132 -4.48 7.29 -14.82
C LEU A 132 -5.45 8.16 -15.63
N LEU A 133 -6.30 8.93 -14.95
CA LEU A 133 -7.22 9.87 -15.58
C LEU A 133 -6.45 10.98 -16.29
N SER A 134 -5.38 11.51 -15.67
CA SER A 134 -4.47 12.48 -16.27
C SER A 134 -3.79 11.92 -17.52
N ILE A 135 -3.36 10.65 -17.51
CA ILE A 135 -2.84 9.98 -18.72
C ILE A 135 -3.93 9.93 -19.81
N GLY A 136 -5.17 9.59 -19.48
CA GLY A 136 -6.29 9.61 -20.43
C GLY A 136 -6.51 10.99 -21.06
N PHE A 137 -6.52 12.05 -20.25
CA PHE A 137 -6.63 13.43 -20.75
C PHE A 137 -5.41 13.86 -21.58
N SER A 138 -4.22 13.42 -21.21
CA SER A 138 -2.99 13.76 -21.93
C SER A 138 -2.98 13.21 -23.36
N LEU A 139 -3.59 12.03 -23.58
CA LEU A 139 -3.76 11.47 -24.93
C LEU A 139 -4.69 12.33 -25.80
N LEU A 140 -5.75 12.89 -25.21
CA LEU A 140 -6.62 13.86 -25.91
C LEU A 140 -5.89 15.18 -26.17
N ALA A 141 -5.12 15.67 -25.20
CA ALA A 141 -4.32 16.88 -25.36
C ALA A 141 -3.26 16.73 -26.47
N LEU A 142 -2.71 15.52 -26.64
CA LEU A 142 -1.72 15.22 -27.68
C LEU A 142 -2.28 15.40 -29.11
N ILE A 143 -3.60 15.24 -29.29
CA ILE A 143 -4.29 15.51 -30.56
C ILE A 143 -4.40 17.01 -30.84
N VAL A 144 -4.57 17.83 -29.79
CA VAL A 144 -4.78 19.29 -29.92
C VAL A 144 -3.44 20.03 -29.99
N ASP A 145 -2.55 19.73 -29.05
CA ASP A 145 -1.21 20.30 -28.93
C ASP A 145 -0.24 19.21 -28.43
N GLY A 146 0.50 18.64 -29.37
CA GLY A 146 1.41 17.52 -29.10
C GLY A 146 2.46 17.81 -28.03
N LYS A 147 2.89 19.07 -27.87
CA LYS A 147 3.91 19.44 -26.87
C LYS A 147 3.32 19.40 -25.46
N LEU A 148 2.19 20.07 -25.26
CA LEU A 148 1.51 20.11 -23.96
C LEU A 148 1.01 18.71 -23.57
N GLY A 149 0.49 17.94 -24.53
CA GLY A 149 0.07 16.55 -24.30
C GLY A 149 1.20 15.67 -23.78
N PHE A 150 2.40 15.78 -24.34
CA PHE A 150 3.55 14.98 -23.91
C PHE A 150 4.03 15.34 -22.49
N GLU A 151 4.07 16.63 -22.14
CA GLU A 151 4.49 17.08 -20.81
C GLU A 151 3.53 16.57 -19.72
N VAL A 152 2.22 16.69 -19.96
CA VAL A 152 1.19 16.20 -19.02
C VAL A 152 1.22 14.67 -18.94
N PHE A 153 1.44 13.97 -20.06
CA PHE A 153 1.56 12.51 -20.07
C PHE A 153 2.73 12.03 -19.21
N ALA A 154 3.92 12.65 -19.37
CA ALA A 154 5.10 12.30 -18.60
C ALA A 154 4.88 12.52 -17.09
N PHE A 155 4.24 13.64 -16.73
CA PHE A 155 3.91 13.94 -15.33
C PHE A 155 2.89 12.93 -14.76
N GLY A 156 1.87 12.57 -15.53
CA GLY A 156 0.89 11.53 -15.16
C GLY A 156 1.55 10.18 -14.92
N LEU A 157 2.45 9.76 -15.80
CA LEU A 157 3.18 8.49 -15.68
C LEU A 157 4.08 8.47 -14.43
N MET A 158 4.82 9.54 -14.17
CA MET A 158 5.63 9.68 -12.96
C MET A 158 4.77 9.63 -11.70
N THR A 159 3.58 10.23 -11.73
CA THR A 159 2.62 10.21 -10.62
C THR A 159 2.11 8.80 -10.36
N VAL A 160 1.73 8.05 -11.40
CA VAL A 160 1.30 6.65 -11.29
C VAL A 160 2.43 5.77 -10.77
N ALA A 161 3.65 5.92 -11.30
CA ALA A 161 4.81 5.15 -10.86
C ALA A 161 5.15 5.41 -9.39
N THR A 162 5.14 6.67 -8.97
CA THR A 162 5.45 7.05 -7.58
C THR A 162 4.40 6.53 -6.60
N ASN A 163 3.11 6.70 -6.91
CA ASN A 163 2.02 6.20 -6.07
C ASN A 163 1.98 4.66 -6.03
N GLY A 164 2.19 4.00 -7.18
CA GLY A 164 2.24 2.54 -7.26
C GLY A 164 3.41 1.95 -6.48
N LEU A 165 4.60 2.55 -6.59
CA LEU A 165 5.77 2.17 -5.81
C LEU A 165 5.50 2.34 -4.31
N MET A 166 4.84 3.42 -3.90
CA MET A 166 4.51 3.65 -2.49
C MET A 166 3.53 2.61 -1.93
N ILE A 167 2.48 2.26 -2.67
CA ILE A 167 1.55 1.19 -2.29
C ILE A 167 2.29 -0.14 -2.14
N TRP A 168 3.17 -0.45 -3.10
CA TRP A 168 3.98 -1.68 -3.06
C TRP A 168 4.89 -1.74 -1.82
N VAL A 169 5.55 -0.63 -1.49
CA VAL A 169 6.44 -0.55 -0.32
C VAL A 169 5.69 -0.65 0.99
N ILE A 170 4.53 0.01 1.09
CA ILE A 170 3.66 -0.11 2.26
C ILE A 170 3.23 -1.57 2.43
N GLY A 171 2.83 -2.23 1.34
CA GLY A 171 2.49 -3.66 1.34
C GLY A 171 3.62 -4.53 1.86
N LEU A 172 4.86 -4.34 1.37
CA LEU A 172 6.04 -5.07 1.85
C LEU A 172 6.34 -4.87 3.34
N THR A 173 6.02 -3.70 3.87
CA THR A 173 6.30 -3.39 5.28
C THR A 173 5.19 -3.83 6.23
N GLN A 174 3.94 -4.02 5.78
CA GLN A 174 2.82 -4.38 6.67
C GLN A 174 3.05 -5.71 7.41
N ASP A 175 3.55 -6.73 6.70
CA ASP A 175 3.73 -8.07 7.26
C ASP A 175 4.79 -8.11 8.38
N ALA A 176 5.76 -7.19 8.38
CA ALA A 176 6.80 -7.13 9.41
C ALA A 176 6.34 -6.53 10.75
N PHE A 177 5.16 -5.90 10.80
CA PHE A 177 4.65 -5.27 12.03
C PHE A 177 3.69 -6.17 12.80
N ASP A 178 2.95 -7.03 12.10
CA ASP A 178 2.01 -7.97 12.73
C ASP A 178 2.75 -9.02 13.62
N ASP A 179 4.08 -9.15 13.48
CA ASP A 179 4.93 -9.99 14.34
C ASP A 179 5.27 -9.36 15.71
N PHE A 180 5.02 -8.05 15.91
CA PHE A 180 5.39 -7.33 17.14
C PHE A 180 4.22 -7.05 18.10
N ASP A 181 2.98 -7.31 17.68
CA ASP A 181 1.76 -7.19 18.49
C ASP A 181 1.26 -8.59 18.92
#